data_AF-M3HY51-F1
#
_entry.id   AF-M3HY51-F1
#
_cell.length_a   1.000
_cell.length_b   1.000
_cell.length_c   1.000
_cell.angle_alpha   90.00
_cell.angle_beta   90.00
_cell.angle_gamma   90.00
#
_symmetry.space_group_name_H-M   'P 1'
#
loop_
_entity.id
_entity.type
_entity.pdbx_description
1 polymer ?
#
loop_
_entity_poly.entity_id
_entity_poly.type
_entity_poly.pdbx_seq_one_letter_code
_entity_poly.pdbx_strand_id
1 'polypeptide(L)'
;IHSGSVNAEITFHNNGLYNIGGTGDYPVDNPGLFEFTGLASDKGKFRAPSIRNIELTAPYMHDGSIDSLENVVEHYNAGGRNILNGLYAGDGRANPNKNAFVFPIGLTAGEKTDLVNFLKSLTDTEFVNDPKHSNPF
;
A
#
# COMPACT_ATOMS: atom_id res chain seq x y z
N ILE A 1 -7.39 9.05 1.64
CA ILE A 1 -5.91 9.08 1.84
C ILE A 1 -5.12 9.55 0.61
N HIS A 2 -5.58 9.34 -0.63
CA HIS A 2 -4.84 9.72 -1.85
C HIS A 2 -5.40 10.94 -2.61
N SER A 3 -6.42 11.63 -2.10
CA SER A 3 -7.05 12.80 -2.74
C SER A 3 -6.57 14.11 -2.08
N GLY A 4 -5.59 14.79 -2.68
CA GLY A 4 -5.09 16.09 -2.21
C GLY A 4 -3.88 16.59 -3.00
N SER A 5 -3.87 17.88 -3.35
CA SER A 5 -2.76 18.55 -4.06
C SER A 5 -1.59 18.77 -3.11
N VAL A 6 -0.41 18.25 -3.48
CA VAL A 6 1.02 18.50 -3.12
C VAL A 6 1.44 18.98 -1.70
N ASN A 7 0.56 19.56 -0.88
CA ASN A 7 0.81 20.07 0.48
C ASN A 7 -0.29 19.66 1.48
N ALA A 8 -0.61 18.36 1.56
CA ALA A 8 -1.38 17.82 2.69
C ALA A 8 -0.40 17.32 3.76
N GLU A 9 -0.70 17.53 5.04
CA GLU A 9 0.06 16.98 6.18
C GLU A 9 0.56 15.57 5.87
N ILE A 10 1.85 15.30 6.10
CA ILE A 10 2.42 13.96 5.89
C ILE A 10 1.81 13.04 6.93
N THR A 11 0.74 12.34 6.55
CA THR A 11 0.09 11.36 7.41
C THR A 11 0.66 9.96 7.16
N PHE A 12 0.86 9.22 8.25
CA PHE A 12 1.34 7.84 8.22
C PHE A 12 0.19 6.89 8.59
N HIS A 13 0.10 5.77 7.87
CA HIS A 13 -0.99 4.82 8.01
C HIS A 13 -0.48 3.39 7.97
N ASN A 14 -1.06 2.54 8.82
CA ASN A 14 -0.93 1.10 8.72
C ASN A 14 -2.15 0.58 7.96
N ASN A 15 -1.92 -0.11 6.85
CA ASN A 15 -2.99 -0.62 5.98
C ASN A 15 -3.23 -2.13 6.16
N GLY A 16 -2.73 -2.73 7.23
CA GLY A 16 -2.96 -4.13 7.56
C GLY A 16 -2.25 -5.11 6.63
N LEU A 17 -1.03 -4.80 6.19
CA LEU A 17 -0.22 -5.69 5.35
C LEU A 17 0.36 -6.88 6.12
N TYR A 18 0.65 -6.67 7.42
CA TYR A 18 1.19 -7.65 8.34
C TYR A 18 0.58 -7.52 9.74
N ASN A 19 0.63 -8.62 10.48
CA ASN A 19 0.35 -8.70 11.91
C ASN A 19 1.05 -9.97 12.43
N ILE A 20 2.38 -9.98 12.34
CA ILE A 20 3.18 -11.19 12.53
C ILE A 20 2.92 -11.73 13.94
N GLY A 21 2.50 -12.99 14.03
CA GLY A 21 2.17 -13.63 15.32
C GLY A 21 1.02 -12.97 16.10
N GLY A 22 0.25 -12.06 15.51
CA GLY A 22 -0.87 -11.38 16.16
C GLY A 22 -0.48 -10.23 17.10
N THR A 23 0.76 -9.75 17.06
CA THR A 23 1.30 -8.73 18.00
C THR A 23 1.24 -7.29 17.48
N GLY A 24 0.73 -7.09 16.27
CA GLY A 24 0.77 -5.82 15.53
C GLY A 24 2.08 -5.59 14.77
N ASP A 25 3.01 -6.54 14.81
CA ASP A 25 4.34 -6.39 14.23
C ASP A 25 4.35 -6.51 12.70
N TYR A 26 5.26 -5.72 12.11
CA TYR A 26 5.72 -5.80 10.72
C TYR A 26 7.11 -6.45 10.71
N PRO A 27 7.65 -6.87 9.54
CA PRO A 27 9.01 -7.38 9.44
C PRO A 27 10.02 -6.45 10.14
N VAL A 28 11.01 -7.04 10.81
CA VAL A 28 11.92 -6.32 11.73
C VAL A 28 12.77 -5.27 11.02
N ASP A 29 13.09 -5.50 9.75
CA ASP A 29 13.84 -4.61 8.87
C ASP A 29 12.97 -3.51 8.25
N ASN A 30 11.64 -3.59 8.40
CA ASN A 30 10.68 -2.64 7.86
C ASN A 30 9.51 -2.37 8.84
N PRO A 31 9.76 -1.84 10.05
CA PRO A 31 8.70 -1.65 11.04
C PRO A 31 7.90 -0.34 10.83
N GLY A 32 8.25 0.48 9.86
CA GLY A 32 7.61 1.76 9.55
C GLY A 32 8.02 2.88 10.52
N LEU A 33 7.10 3.81 10.79
CA LEU A 33 7.35 4.98 11.65
C LEU A 33 7.89 4.63 13.05
N PHE A 34 7.56 3.43 13.56
CA PHE A 34 8.12 2.88 14.80
C PHE A 34 9.65 2.92 14.87
N GLU A 35 10.35 2.73 13.74
CA GLU A 35 11.82 2.78 13.69
C GLU A 35 12.38 4.10 14.24
N PHE A 36 11.65 5.19 14.04
CA PHE A 36 12.06 6.53 14.43
C PHE A 36 11.45 6.97 15.77
N THR A 37 10.24 6.50 16.10
CA THR A 37 9.52 6.97 17.28
C THR A 37 9.62 6.04 18.49
N GLY A 38 9.84 4.74 18.27
CA GLY A 38 9.80 3.71 19.32
C GLY A 38 8.40 3.50 19.94
N LEU A 39 7.36 4.15 19.43
CA LEU A 39 5.99 4.05 19.97
C LEU A 39 5.26 2.85 19.38
N ALA A 40 4.81 1.91 20.22
CA ALA A 40 4.12 0.70 19.75
C ALA A 40 2.90 1.00 18.84
N SER A 41 2.23 2.14 19.03
CA SER A 41 1.13 2.61 18.19
C SER A 41 1.53 2.96 16.75
N ASP A 42 2.82 3.12 16.46
CA ASP A 42 3.35 3.52 15.15
C ASP A 42 3.89 2.34 14.33
N LYS A 43 3.83 1.13 14.87
CA LYS A 43 4.23 -0.08 14.13
C LYS A 43 3.42 -0.24 12.84
N GLY A 44 4.14 -0.44 11.75
CA GLY A 44 3.59 -0.65 10.42
C GLY A 44 2.95 0.60 9.81
N LYS A 45 3.15 1.80 10.36
CA LYS A 45 2.67 3.03 9.76
C LYS A 45 3.67 3.55 8.73
N PHE A 46 3.22 3.73 7.49
CA PHE A 46 4.00 4.27 6.38
C PHE A 46 3.32 5.48 5.77
N ARG A 47 4.11 6.34 5.12
CA ARG A 47 3.57 7.43 4.33
C ARG A 47 2.77 6.85 3.16
N ALA A 48 1.59 7.42 2.89
CA ALA A 48 0.88 7.10 1.65
C ALA A 48 1.68 7.59 0.43
N PRO A 49 2.06 6.72 -0.52
CA PRO A 49 2.72 7.16 -1.74
C PRO A 49 1.74 7.91 -2.67
N SER A 50 2.30 8.65 -3.61
CA SER A 50 1.53 9.14 -4.76
C SER A 50 1.03 7.95 -5.59
N ILE A 51 -0.13 8.12 -6.23
CA ILE A 51 -0.71 7.12 -7.15
C ILE A 51 -0.58 7.52 -8.63
N ARG A 52 0.14 8.62 -8.93
CA ARG A 52 0.52 8.95 -10.31
C ARG A 52 1.51 7.93 -10.83
N ASN A 53 1.35 7.51 -12.08
CA ASN A 53 2.18 6.49 -12.73
C ASN A 53 2.21 5.14 -12.00
N ILE A 54 1.21 4.84 -11.17
CA ILE A 54 1.21 3.62 -10.33
C ILE A 54 1.25 2.33 -11.15
N GLU A 55 0.74 2.33 -12.38
CA GLU A 55 0.84 1.19 -13.28
C GLU A 55 2.31 0.81 -13.59
N LEU A 56 3.22 1.77 -13.59
CA LEU A 56 4.61 1.61 -14.03
C LEU A 56 5.59 1.37 -12.87
N THR A 57 5.12 1.32 -11.63
CA THR A 57 5.96 1.28 -10.43
C THR A 57 5.74 0.02 -9.60
N ALA A 58 5.38 -1.08 -10.24
CA ALA A 58 5.38 -2.39 -9.58
C ALA A 58 6.83 -2.80 -9.20
N PRO A 59 7.02 -3.62 -8.15
CA PRO A 59 6.01 -4.11 -7.23
C PRO A 59 5.57 -3.07 -6.18
N TYR A 60 4.46 -3.34 -5.49
CA TYR A 60 3.73 -2.41 -4.64
C TYR A 60 3.96 -2.62 -3.14
N MET A 61 3.51 -1.64 -2.36
CA MET A 61 3.76 -1.48 -0.92
C MET A 61 5.20 -1.06 -0.61
N HIS A 62 5.55 -0.95 0.67
CA HIS A 62 6.87 -0.48 1.10
C HIS A 62 7.99 -1.50 0.86
N ASP A 63 7.64 -2.78 0.79
CA ASP A 63 8.55 -3.92 0.68
C ASP A 63 8.42 -4.68 -0.65
N GLY A 64 7.60 -4.19 -1.58
CA GLY A 64 7.34 -4.87 -2.86
C GLY A 64 6.59 -6.21 -2.73
N SER A 65 5.92 -6.46 -1.60
CA SER A 65 5.29 -7.77 -1.33
C SER A 65 3.96 -8.01 -2.05
N ILE A 66 3.48 -7.05 -2.85
CA ILE A 66 2.32 -7.20 -3.74
C ILE A 66 2.74 -6.87 -5.17
N ASP A 67 2.46 -7.75 -6.11
CA ASP A 67 3.02 -7.76 -7.46
C ASP A 67 2.19 -6.99 -8.51
N SER A 68 0.88 -6.88 -8.31
CA SER A 68 -0.09 -6.37 -9.29
C SER A 68 -1.10 -5.40 -8.67
N LEU A 69 -1.64 -4.48 -9.48
CA LEU A 69 -2.70 -3.56 -9.04
C LEU A 69 -3.97 -4.33 -8.65
N GLU A 70 -4.24 -5.43 -9.33
CA GLU A 70 -5.33 -6.35 -9.03
C GLU A 70 -5.19 -6.89 -7.59
N ASN A 71 -3.99 -7.33 -7.20
CA ASN A 71 -3.72 -7.80 -5.84
C ASN A 71 -3.72 -6.66 -4.81
N VAL A 72 -3.34 -5.43 -5.19
CA VAL A 72 -3.51 -4.23 -4.34
C VAL A 72 -4.99 -3.98 -4.07
N VAL A 73 -5.84 -4.06 -5.10
CA VAL A 73 -7.29 -3.89 -4.94
C VAL A 73 -7.88 -5.00 -4.08
N GLU A 74 -7.45 -6.26 -4.23
CA GLU A 74 -7.89 -7.35 -3.35
C GLU A 74 -7.47 -7.15 -1.89
N HIS A 75 -6.26 -6.65 -1.64
CA HIS A 75 -5.80 -6.30 -0.29
C HIS A 75 -6.74 -5.31 0.40
N TYR A 76 -7.09 -4.21 -0.29
CA TYR A 76 -8.03 -3.23 0.26
C TYR A 76 -9.46 -3.76 0.34
N ASN A 77 -9.91 -4.52 -0.65
CA ASN A 77 -11.24 -5.13 -0.66
C ASN A 77 -11.44 -6.10 0.52
N ALA A 78 -10.40 -6.83 0.91
CA ALA A 78 -10.39 -7.72 2.08
C ALA A 78 -10.15 -6.97 3.42
N GLY A 79 -9.85 -5.67 3.39
CA GLY A 79 -9.53 -4.86 4.56
C GLY A 79 -8.18 -5.20 5.20
N GLY A 80 -7.22 -5.70 4.43
CA GLY A 80 -5.90 -6.16 4.88
C GLY A 80 -5.52 -7.53 4.31
N ARG A 81 -4.25 -7.93 4.51
CA ARG A 81 -3.72 -9.20 4.02
C ARG A 81 -3.70 -10.25 5.12
N ASN A 82 -4.03 -11.49 4.78
CA ASN A 82 -3.88 -12.64 5.67
C ASN A 82 -2.80 -13.58 5.14
N ILE A 83 -1.72 -13.75 5.89
CA ILE A 83 -0.59 -14.61 5.53
C ILE A 83 -0.68 -15.86 6.39
N LEU A 84 -0.97 -17.00 5.76
CA LEU A 84 -1.29 -18.23 6.48
C LEU A 84 -0.06 -18.97 7.04
N ASN A 85 1.09 -18.84 6.36
CA ASN A 85 2.26 -19.67 6.64
C ASN A 85 3.56 -18.89 6.46
N GLY A 86 4.65 -19.44 7.02
CA GLY A 86 6.01 -18.91 6.87
C GLY A 86 6.38 -17.86 7.91
N LEU A 87 7.55 -17.23 7.71
CA LEU A 87 8.15 -16.29 8.67
C LEU A 87 7.24 -15.09 8.99
N TYR A 88 6.46 -14.65 8.00
CA TYR A 88 5.58 -13.48 8.12
C TYR A 88 4.11 -13.85 8.35
N ALA A 89 3.82 -15.07 8.81
CA ALA A 89 2.46 -15.52 9.09
C ALA A 89 1.76 -14.61 10.10
N GLY A 90 0.51 -14.25 9.80
CA GLY A 90 -0.28 -13.31 10.59
C GLY A 90 -1.45 -12.72 9.80
N ASP A 91 -2.48 -12.28 10.52
CA ASP A 91 -3.67 -11.66 9.94
C ASP A 91 -3.62 -10.14 10.08
N GLY A 92 -3.13 -9.47 9.04
CA GLY A 92 -3.05 -8.02 8.94
C GLY A 92 -4.39 -7.31 9.05
N ARG A 93 -5.51 -8.00 8.73
CA ARG A 93 -6.87 -7.46 8.91
C ARG A 93 -7.20 -7.22 10.38
N ALA A 94 -6.54 -7.95 11.28
CA ALA A 94 -6.68 -7.84 12.73
C ALA A 94 -5.56 -7.02 13.40
N ASN A 95 -4.72 -6.32 12.64
CA ASN A 95 -3.63 -5.52 13.23
C ASN A 95 -4.23 -4.37 14.10
N PRO A 96 -3.82 -4.23 15.38
CA PRO A 96 -4.37 -3.23 16.29
C PRO A 96 -4.08 -1.77 15.88
N ASN A 97 -3.03 -1.54 15.08
CA ASN A 97 -2.66 -0.22 14.59
C ASN A 97 -3.24 0.09 13.20
N LYS A 98 -3.99 -0.84 12.60
CA LYS A 98 -4.58 -0.68 11.27
C LYS A 98 -5.51 0.53 11.25
N ASN A 99 -5.41 1.31 10.19
CA ASN A 99 -6.28 2.45 9.97
C ASN A 99 -7.75 1.98 9.89
N ALA A 100 -8.65 2.65 10.62
CA ALA A 100 -10.07 2.32 10.67
C ALA A 100 -10.78 2.42 9.30
N PHE A 101 -10.24 3.19 8.35
CA PHE A 101 -10.76 3.28 6.98
C PHE A 101 -10.36 2.10 6.08
N VAL A 102 -9.54 1.15 6.57
CA VAL A 102 -9.19 -0.08 5.86
C VAL A 102 -10.03 -1.23 6.45
N PHE A 103 -11.21 -1.42 5.89
CA PHE A 103 -12.16 -2.47 6.28
C PHE A 103 -12.65 -3.22 5.04
N PRO A 104 -13.20 -4.45 5.18
CA PRO A 104 -13.71 -5.19 4.03
C PRO A 104 -14.81 -4.41 3.31
N ILE A 105 -14.63 -4.21 2.00
CA ILE A 105 -15.50 -3.34 1.19
C ILE A 105 -16.60 -4.15 0.50
N GLY A 106 -16.26 -5.35 0.00
CA GLY A 106 -17.22 -6.22 -0.70
C GLY A 106 -17.44 -5.83 -2.16
N LEU A 107 -16.40 -5.35 -2.84
CA LEU A 107 -16.45 -4.98 -4.25
C LEU A 107 -16.78 -6.19 -5.14
N THR A 108 -17.66 -5.96 -6.11
CA THR A 108 -17.94 -6.90 -7.20
C THR A 108 -16.76 -7.00 -8.16
N ALA A 109 -16.73 -8.05 -8.98
CA ALA A 109 -15.67 -8.22 -9.98
C ALA A 109 -15.60 -7.04 -10.98
N GLY A 110 -16.76 -6.47 -11.34
CA GLY A 110 -16.83 -5.28 -12.20
C GLY A 110 -16.20 -4.06 -11.54
N GLU A 111 -16.58 -3.75 -10.30
CA GLU A 111 -16.05 -2.60 -9.56
C GLU A 111 -14.53 -2.70 -9.32
N LYS A 112 -14.01 -3.92 -9.08
CA LYS A 112 -12.56 -4.14 -8.98
C LYS A 112 -11.86 -3.81 -10.29
N THR A 113 -12.44 -4.26 -11.41
CA THR A 113 -11.91 -4.00 -12.75
C THR A 113 -11.93 -2.50 -13.06
N ASP A 114 -13.04 -1.82 -12.77
CA ASP A 114 -13.19 -0.38 -12.97
C ASP A 114 -12.18 0.41 -12.14
N LEU A 115 -11.95 0.01 -10.89
CA LEU A 115 -10.95 0.64 -10.02
C LEU A 115 -9.53 0.45 -10.55
N VAL A 116 -9.17 -0.74 -11.02
CA VAL A 116 -7.87 -0.98 -11.66
C VAL A 116 -7.71 -0.10 -12.91
N ASN A 117 -8.73 -0.02 -13.77
CA ASN A 117 -8.69 0.83 -14.95
C ASN A 117 -8.55 2.32 -14.60
N PHE A 118 -9.23 2.77 -13.55
CA PHE A 118 -9.04 4.12 -13.03
C PHE A 118 -7.59 4.35 -12.58
N LEU A 119 -6.98 3.42 -11.84
CA LEU A 119 -5.58 3.54 -11.42
C LEU A 119 -4.61 3.60 -12.62
N LYS A 120 -4.85 2.78 -13.66
CA LYS A 120 -4.07 2.81 -14.91
C LYS A 120 -4.23 4.12 -15.68
N SER A 121 -5.38 4.78 -15.58
CA SER A 121 -5.60 6.10 -16.20
C SER A 121 -4.77 7.23 -15.59
N LEU A 122 -4.08 6.98 -14.46
CA LEU A 122 -3.20 7.94 -13.79
C LEU A 122 -1.76 7.92 -14.34
N THR A 123 -1.51 7.19 -15.42
CA THR A 123 -0.24 7.14 -16.13
C THR A 123 -0.08 8.35 -17.04
N ASP A 124 0.97 9.13 -16.80
CA ASP A 124 1.39 10.26 -17.62
C ASP A 124 2.21 9.76 -18.81
N THR A 125 1.54 9.60 -19.96
CA THR A 125 2.17 9.07 -21.18
C THR A 125 3.11 10.07 -21.84
N GLU A 126 2.94 11.38 -21.60
CA GLU A 126 3.86 12.39 -22.12
C GLU A 126 5.19 12.33 -21.38
N PHE A 127 5.15 12.39 -20.04
CA PHE A 127 6.34 12.32 -19.20
C PHE A 127 7.19 11.07 -19.46
N VAL A 128 6.54 9.90 -19.56
CA VAL A 128 7.22 8.60 -19.70
C VAL A 128 7.92 8.45 -21.06
N ASN A 129 7.43 9.15 -22.09
CA ASN A 129 7.97 9.06 -23.44
C ASN A 129 8.74 10.32 -23.87
N ASP A 130 8.90 11.34 -23.01
CA ASP A 130 9.59 12.58 -23.36
C ASP A 130 11.12 12.35 -23.49
N PRO A 131 11.72 12.58 -24.68
CA PRO A 131 13.17 12.48 -24.87
C PRO A 131 13.99 13.40 -23.94
N LYS A 132 13.39 14.45 -23.36
CA LYS A 132 14.06 15.30 -22.35
C LYS A 132 14.38 14.56 -21.06
N HIS A 133 13.70 13.45 -20.79
CA HIS A 133 13.87 12.62 -19.59
C HIS A 133 14.46 11.24 -19.90
N SER A 134 14.80 10.95 -21.15
CA SER A 134 15.42 9.68 -21.53
C SER A 134 16.90 9.62 -21.15
N ASN A 135 17.46 8.41 -21.16
CA ASN A 135 18.91 8.22 -21.03
C ASN A 135 19.64 8.96 -22.16
N PRO A 136 20.59 9.87 -21.88
CA PRO A 136 21.31 10.62 -22.90
C PRO A 136 22.46 9.86 -23.57
N PHE A 137 22.71 8.59 -23.18
CA PHE A 137 23.79 7.74 -23.68
C PHE A 137 23.28 6.53 -24.46
#